data_AF-A0A8J2HC33-F1
#
_entry.id   AF-A0A8J2HC33-F1
#
_cell.length_a   1.000
_cell.length_b   1.000
_cell.length_c   1.000
_cell.angle_alpha   90.00
_cell.angle_beta   90.00
_cell.angle_gamma   90.00
#
_symmetry.space_group_name_H-M   'P 1'
#
loop_
_entity.id
_entity.type
_entity.pdbx_description
1 polymer ?
#
loop_
_entity_poly.entity_id
_entity_poly.type
_entity_poly.pdbx_seq_one_letter_code
_entity_poly.pdbx_strand_id
1 'polypeptide(L)'
;MSSYYFEKSTFVMKVLIILLLIIAVSSMAFAGSDDLKSKIAAGDNKLIVLDFYATWCDTCGMIGPKFDELAALHRDVTFIKIDCDKNESIADQYKITKLPTFIFIKNNKEY
;
A
#
# COMPACT_ATOMS: atom_id res chain seq x y z
N MET A 1 -47.23 10.95 -17.44
CA MET A 1 -46.30 11.72 -16.57
C MET A 1 -45.47 10.86 -15.60
N SER A 2 -45.88 9.60 -15.31
CA SER A 2 -45.18 8.74 -14.33
C SER A 2 -43.95 7.97 -14.85
N SER A 3 -43.88 7.66 -16.16
CA SER A 3 -42.76 6.86 -16.73
C SER A 3 -41.44 7.63 -16.78
N TYR A 4 -41.49 8.95 -16.98
CA TYR A 4 -40.31 9.81 -17.07
C TYR A 4 -39.60 9.98 -15.72
N TYR A 5 -40.36 9.98 -14.61
CA TYR A 5 -39.79 9.98 -13.26
C TYR A 5 -39.20 8.63 -12.87
N PHE A 6 -39.77 7.53 -13.35
CA PHE A 6 -39.25 6.18 -13.08
C PHE A 6 -37.88 5.98 -13.77
N GLU A 7 -37.76 6.34 -15.04
CA GLU A 7 -36.50 6.19 -15.81
C GLU A 7 -35.39 7.14 -15.31
N LYS A 8 -35.77 8.38 -14.94
CA LYS A 8 -34.87 9.35 -14.31
C LYS A 8 -34.44 8.90 -12.90
N SER A 9 -35.31 8.23 -12.16
CA SER A 9 -34.99 7.63 -10.84
C SER A 9 -33.98 6.49 -10.97
N THR A 10 -34.14 5.61 -11.96
CA THR A 10 -33.15 4.55 -12.23
C THR A 10 -31.81 5.13 -12.70
N PHE A 11 -31.82 6.22 -13.46
CA PHE A 11 -30.61 6.93 -13.88
C PHE A 11 -29.88 7.59 -12.70
N VAL A 12 -30.60 8.33 -11.85
CA VAL A 12 -30.02 8.97 -10.65
C VAL A 12 -29.49 7.92 -9.68
N MET A 13 -30.18 6.80 -9.51
CA MET A 13 -29.75 5.69 -8.66
C MET A 13 -28.52 4.98 -9.23
N LYS A 14 -28.44 4.76 -10.55
CA LYS A 14 -27.23 4.24 -11.22
C LYS A 14 -26.06 5.21 -11.14
N VAL A 15 -26.29 6.52 -11.30
CA VAL A 15 -25.26 7.56 -11.19
C VAL A 15 -24.75 7.66 -9.74
N LEU A 16 -25.62 7.56 -8.74
CA LEU A 16 -25.23 7.51 -7.33
C LEU A 16 -24.45 6.24 -7.00
N ILE A 17 -24.84 5.08 -7.54
CA ILE A 17 -24.06 3.83 -7.38
C ILE A 17 -22.70 3.94 -8.07
N ILE A 18 -22.62 4.52 -9.27
CA ILE A 18 -21.35 4.75 -9.98
C ILE A 18 -20.47 5.74 -9.20
N LEU A 19 -21.03 6.83 -8.67
CA LEU A 19 -20.31 7.79 -7.81
C LEU A 19 -19.84 7.14 -6.51
N LEU A 20 -20.64 6.29 -5.89
CA LEU A 20 -20.27 5.53 -4.69
C LEU A 20 -19.18 4.49 -4.99
N LEU A 21 -19.22 3.84 -6.16
CA LEU A 21 -18.14 2.97 -6.63
C LEU A 21 -16.86 3.77 -6.90
N ILE A 22 -16.95 4.96 -7.49
CA ILE A 22 -15.79 5.86 -7.70
C ILE A 22 -15.21 6.32 -6.35
N ILE A 23 -16.04 6.67 -5.37
CA ILE A 23 -15.59 7.03 -4.00
C ILE A 23 -14.96 5.81 -3.31
N ALA A 24 -15.52 4.61 -3.44
CA ALA A 24 -14.93 3.39 -2.88
C ALA A 24 -13.59 3.05 -3.54
N VAL A 25 -13.45 3.26 -4.86
CA VAL A 25 -12.18 3.08 -5.58
C VAL A 25 -11.11 4.08 -5.14
N SER A 26 -11.47 5.30 -4.73
CA SER A 26 -10.49 6.25 -4.18
C SER A 26 -9.84 5.79 -2.86
N SER A 27 -10.54 4.94 -2.09
CA SER A 27 -10.00 4.33 -0.86
C SER A 27 -9.21 3.06 -1.13
N MET A 28 -9.28 2.53 -2.35
CA MET A 28 -8.50 1.39 -2.80
C MET A 28 -7.24 1.94 -3.49
N ALA A 29 -6.30 2.42 -2.69
CA ALA A 29 -5.01 2.91 -3.18
C ALA A 29 -4.37 1.82 -4.06
N PHE A 30 -4.21 2.13 -5.35
CA PHE A 30 -3.36 1.37 -6.24
C PHE A 30 -1.94 1.50 -5.66
N ALA A 31 -1.41 0.43 -5.08
CA ALA A 31 -0.07 0.40 -4.52
C ALA A 31 0.94 0.51 -5.68
N GLY A 32 1.14 1.74 -6.15
CA GLY A 32 2.12 2.09 -7.17
C GLY A 32 3.40 2.59 -6.51
N SER A 33 4.49 2.54 -7.25
CA SER A 33 5.80 3.07 -6.83
C SER A 33 5.76 4.54 -6.40
N ASP A 34 4.82 5.33 -6.94
CA ASP A 34 4.63 6.73 -6.57
C ASP A 34 4.02 6.93 -5.17
N ASP A 35 3.14 6.03 -4.73
CA ASP A 35 2.58 6.05 -3.37
C ASP A 35 3.67 5.75 -2.35
N LEU A 36 4.53 4.76 -2.62
CA LEU A 36 5.67 4.44 -1.76
C LEU A 36 6.64 5.62 -1.64
N LYS A 37 6.99 6.28 -2.75
CA LYS A 37 7.85 7.47 -2.72
C LYS A 37 7.23 8.60 -1.91
N SER A 38 5.92 8.80 -2.02
CA SER A 38 5.21 9.83 -1.24
C SER A 38 5.26 9.53 0.26
N LYS A 39 5.09 8.27 0.66
CA LYS A 39 5.20 7.81 2.05
C LYS A 39 6.62 7.97 2.60
N ILE A 40 7.63 7.71 1.77
CA ILE A 40 9.03 7.92 2.14
C ILE A 40 9.32 9.41 2.33
N ALA A 41 8.88 10.25 1.38
CA ALA A 41 9.11 11.69 1.42
C ALA A 41 8.40 12.38 2.61
N ALA A 42 7.23 11.88 3.02
CA ALA A 42 6.49 12.36 4.18
C ALA A 42 7.11 11.94 5.53
N GLY A 43 8.19 11.15 5.52
CA GLY A 43 8.79 10.59 6.72
C GLY A 43 9.46 11.60 7.66
N ASP A 44 9.57 12.90 7.30
CA ASP A 44 10.05 14.00 8.16
C ASP A 44 11.19 13.61 9.12
N ASN A 45 12.29 13.09 8.56
CA ASN A 45 13.52 12.72 9.30
C ASN A 45 13.42 11.44 10.19
N LYS A 46 12.28 10.72 10.13
CA LYS A 46 12.11 9.41 10.77
C LYS A 46 12.84 8.32 9.99
N LEU A 47 13.23 7.27 10.71
CA LEU A 47 13.70 6.04 10.09
C LEU A 47 12.49 5.33 9.47
N ILE A 48 12.67 4.79 8.27
CA ILE A 48 11.69 3.98 7.56
C ILE A 48 12.33 2.61 7.33
N VAL A 49 11.59 1.55 7.63
CA VAL A 49 12.00 0.17 7.40
C VAL A 49 11.03 -0.47 6.44
N LEU A 50 11.53 -0.89 5.28
CA LEU A 50 10.79 -1.65 4.28
C LEU A 50 11.04 -3.14 4.49
N ASP A 51 10.00 -3.95 4.50
CA ASP A 51 10.03 -5.41 4.50
C ASP A 51 9.51 -5.93 3.15
N PHE A 52 10.41 -6.41 2.31
CA PHE A 52 10.05 -7.06 1.06
C PHE A 52 9.80 -8.54 1.32
N TYR A 53 8.57 -8.97 1.07
CA TYR A 53 8.09 -10.33 1.36
C TYR A 53 7.28 -10.90 0.19
N ALA A 54 6.99 -12.19 0.26
CA ALA A 54 6.02 -12.86 -0.59
C ALA A 54 5.16 -13.82 0.24
N THR A 55 3.96 -14.11 -0.24
CA THR A 55 3.00 -14.95 0.49
C THR A 55 3.38 -16.43 0.55
N TRP A 56 4.19 -16.89 -0.40
CA TRP A 56 4.71 -18.26 -0.49
C TRP A 56 6.05 -18.45 0.26
N CYS A 57 6.57 -17.39 0.87
CA CYS A 57 7.84 -17.42 1.59
C CYS A 57 7.63 -17.78 3.07
N ASP A 58 7.88 -19.04 3.44
CA ASP A 58 7.72 -19.53 4.81
C ASP A 58 8.54 -18.73 5.84
N THR A 59 9.80 -18.44 5.51
CA THR A 59 10.71 -17.63 6.35
C THR A 59 10.14 -16.22 6.59
N CYS A 60 9.48 -15.64 5.60
CA CYS A 60 8.83 -14.34 5.70
C CYS A 60 7.64 -14.41 6.66
N GLY A 61 6.87 -15.50 6.62
CA GLY A 61 5.78 -15.76 7.55
C GLY A 61 6.23 -15.88 9.01
N MET A 62 7.44 -16.39 9.26
CA MET A 62 8.02 -16.46 10.60
C MET A 62 8.48 -15.10 11.13
N ILE A 63 9.03 -14.24 10.26
CA ILE A 63 9.59 -12.94 10.65
C ILE A 63 8.50 -11.86 10.72
N GLY A 64 7.47 -11.96 9.87
CA GLY A 64 6.37 -10.99 9.78
C GLY A 64 5.75 -10.60 11.13
N PRO A 65 5.40 -11.55 12.02
CA PRO A 65 4.86 -11.22 13.35
C PRO A 65 5.83 -10.40 14.21
N LYS A 66 7.15 -10.66 14.11
CA LYS A 66 8.15 -9.90 14.84
C LYS A 66 8.32 -8.49 14.28
N PHE A 67 8.24 -8.36 12.95
CA PHE A 67 8.22 -7.06 12.29
C PHE A 67 7.01 -6.22 12.73
N ASP A 68 5.82 -6.83 12.79
CA ASP A 68 4.60 -6.16 13.24
C ASP A 68 4.66 -5.76 14.73
N GLU A 69 5.30 -6.58 15.59
CA GLU A 69 5.58 -6.25 17.00
C GLU A 69 6.50 -5.02 17.13
N LEU A 70 7.58 -4.97 16.35
CA LEU A 70 8.50 -3.83 16.32
C LEU A 70 7.79 -2.56 15.82
N ALA A 71 6.92 -2.69 14.81
CA ALA A 71 6.12 -1.59 14.31
C ALA A 71 5.15 -1.04 15.37
N ALA A 72 4.62 -1.90 16.24
CA ALA A 72 3.78 -1.47 17.36
C ALA A 72 4.59 -0.75 18.45
N LEU A 73 5.82 -1.20 18.72
CA LEU A 73 6.68 -0.66 19.78
C LEU A 73 7.35 0.67 19.40
N HIS A 74 7.75 0.83 18.14
CA HIS A 74 8.54 1.97 17.66
C HIS A 74 7.70 2.93 16.80
N ARG A 75 6.97 3.83 17.45
CA ARG A 75 6.11 4.84 16.79
C ARG A 75 6.89 5.96 16.12
N ASP A 76 8.17 6.08 16.46
CA ASP A 76 9.16 6.99 15.86
C ASP A 76 9.75 6.46 14.54
N VAL A 77 9.47 5.20 14.20
CA VAL A 77 9.92 4.53 12.98
C VAL A 77 8.71 4.17 12.12
N THR A 78 8.81 4.35 10.82
CA THR A 78 7.77 3.96 9.85
C THR A 78 8.09 2.58 9.31
N PHE A 79 7.20 1.61 9.51
CA PHE A 79 7.36 0.25 9.00
C PHE A 79 6.41 0.04 7.82
N ILE A 80 6.94 -0.50 6.71
CA ILE A 80 6.18 -0.73 5.48
C ILE A 80 6.47 -2.14 4.97
N LYS A 81 5.42 -2.93 4.72
CA LYS A 81 5.52 -4.27 4.12
C LYS A 81 5.16 -4.19 2.65
N ILE A 82 5.98 -4.80 1.81
CA ILE A 82 5.85 -4.75 0.35
C ILE A 82 5.80 -6.20 -0.15
N ASP A 83 4.64 -6.56 -0.70
CA ASP A 83 4.42 -7.86 -1.35
C ASP A 83 5.06 -7.79 -2.76
N CYS A 84 6.17 -8.49 -2.96
CA CYS A 84 6.93 -8.46 -4.22
C CYS A 84 6.12 -8.98 -5.40
N ASP A 85 5.21 -9.96 -5.20
CA ASP A 85 4.39 -10.53 -6.27
C ASP A 85 3.34 -9.51 -6.76
N LYS A 86 2.90 -8.60 -5.89
CA LYS A 86 1.94 -7.54 -6.24
C LYS A 86 2.61 -6.24 -6.67
N ASN A 87 3.87 -6.05 -6.33
CA ASN A 87 4.62 -4.81 -6.51
C ASN A 87 5.95 -5.06 -7.23
N GLU A 88 5.94 -5.87 -8.29
CA GLU A 88 7.14 -6.28 -9.03
C GLU A 88 8.01 -5.09 -9.45
N SER A 89 7.41 -4.01 -9.97
CA SER A 89 8.14 -2.81 -10.37
C SER A 89 8.88 -2.12 -9.20
N ILE A 90 8.33 -2.19 -7.98
CA ILE A 90 9.00 -1.66 -6.79
C ILE A 90 10.14 -2.61 -6.39
N ALA A 91 9.88 -3.93 -6.36
CA ALA A 91 10.91 -4.92 -6.07
C ALA A 91 12.10 -4.82 -7.04
N ASP A 92 11.85 -4.62 -8.33
CA ASP A 92 12.87 -4.40 -9.36
C ASP A 92 13.66 -3.12 -9.13
N GLN A 93 12.98 -2.02 -8.77
CA GLN A 93 13.63 -0.74 -8.47
C GLN A 93 14.64 -0.87 -7.33
N TYR A 94 14.29 -1.63 -6.30
CA TYR A 94 15.14 -1.93 -5.15
C TYR A 94 16.02 -3.18 -5.37
N LYS A 95 16.01 -3.77 -6.56
CA LYS A 95 16.82 -4.94 -6.96
C LYS A 95 16.69 -6.12 -5.99
N ILE A 96 15.48 -6.37 -5.52
CA ILE A 96 15.19 -7.46 -4.58
C ILE A 96 15.33 -8.79 -5.31
N THR A 97 16.29 -9.61 -4.87
CA THR A 97 16.57 -10.93 -5.47
C THR A 97 16.29 -12.09 -4.53
N LYS A 98 16.12 -11.80 -3.23
CA LYS A 98 15.90 -12.80 -2.17
C LYS A 98 14.91 -12.25 -1.15
N LEU A 99 14.17 -13.15 -0.51
CA LEU A 99 13.16 -12.81 0.48
C LEU A 99 13.44 -13.55 1.81
N PRO A 100 13.12 -12.92 2.96
CA PRO A 100 12.77 -11.51 3.08
C PRO A 100 14.01 -10.61 2.89
N THR A 101 13.79 -9.38 2.42
CA THR A 101 14.84 -8.34 2.37
C THR A 101 14.34 -7.10 3.10
N PHE A 102 15.17 -6.56 3.99
CA PHE A 102 14.86 -5.33 4.73
C PHE A 102 15.70 -4.18 4.20
N ILE A 103 15.06 -3.04 3.95
CA ILE A 103 15.73 -1.81 3.51
C ILE A 103 15.45 -0.70 4.51
N PHE A 104 16.50 0.00 4.92
CA PHE A 104 16.42 1.09 5.89
C PHE A 104 16.61 2.42 5.15
N ILE A 105 15.67 3.33 5.33
CA ILE A 105 15.70 4.65 4.72
C ILE A 105 15.64 5.70 5.81
N LYS A 106 16.56 6.65 5.80
CA LYS A 106 16.50 7.86 6.64
C LYS A 106 16.97 9.03 5.80
N ASN A 107 16.29 10.17 5.92
CA ASN A 107 16.62 11.39 5.17
C ASN A 107 16.64 11.16 3.65
N ASN A 108 15.70 10.35 3.14
CA ASN A 108 15.59 9.94 1.74
C ASN A 108 16.84 9.24 1.19
N LYS A 109 17.67 8.66 2.06
CA LYS A 109 18.84 7.85 1.68
C LYS A 109 18.67 6.44 2.24
N GLU A 110 18.96 5.47 1.37
CA GLU A 110 19.11 4.08 1.74
C GLU A 110 20.42 3.89 2.52
N TYR A 111 20.39 3.09 3.59
CA TYR A 111 21.51 2.79 4.48
C TYR A 111 22.12 1.42 4.19
#